data_AF-C7SN09-F1
#
_entry.id   AF-C7SN09-F1
#
_cell.length_a   1.000
_cell.length_b   1.000
_cell.length_c   1.000
_cell.angle_alpha   90.00
_cell.angle_beta   90.00
_cell.angle_gamma   90.00
#
_symmetry.space_group_name_H-M   'P 1'
#
loop_
_entity.id
_entity.type
_entity.pdbx_description
1 polymer ?
#
loop_
_entity_poly.entity_id
_entity_poly.type
_entity_poly.pdbx_seq_one_letter_code
_entity_poly.pdbx_strand_id
1 'polypeptide(L)'
;KVYKSFSDIIGGKEGRFRETLLGKRVDYSGRSVIVVGPSLSLHQCGLPREIAIELFQAFLIRDLIRKHFASNIATAKRQIKEREKELIVWEILQEVVQGHPVLLNRAPTLHRLGILAFQPILVEGRAIYLHPLVCKGFNADFDGDQMAVHLPLSLEAQAEARLLMFSHTNLLSPAIGDPICV
;
A
#
# COMPACT_ATOMS: atom_id res chain seq x y z
N LYS A 1 -3.10 -26.83 -30.25
CA LYS A 1 -2.52 -25.60 -29.65
C LYS A 1 -1.52 -25.02 -30.64
N VAL A 2 -1.64 -23.74 -31.00
CA VAL A 2 -0.65 -23.07 -31.85
C VAL A 2 0.62 -22.84 -31.00
N TYR A 3 1.78 -23.23 -31.53
CA TYR A 3 3.06 -22.97 -30.86
C TYR A 3 3.39 -21.48 -30.99
N LYS A 4 3.81 -20.85 -29.89
CA LYS A 4 4.29 -19.45 -29.91
C LYS A 4 5.68 -19.43 -30.54
N SER A 5 5.86 -18.60 -31.57
CA SER A 5 7.18 -18.32 -32.14
C SER A 5 8.01 -17.47 -31.17
N PHE A 6 9.31 -17.37 -31.41
CA PHE A 6 10.17 -16.47 -30.63
C PHE A 6 9.70 -15.01 -30.72
N SER A 7 9.22 -14.58 -31.89
CA SER A 7 8.62 -13.26 -32.09
C SER A 7 7.37 -13.06 -31.24
N ASP A 8 6.53 -14.08 -31.09
CA ASP A 8 5.31 -14.01 -30.26
C ASP A 8 5.62 -13.98 -28.75
N ILE A 9 6.76 -14.55 -28.34
CA ILE A 9 7.22 -14.50 -26.95
C ILE A 9 7.72 -13.08 -26.62
N ILE A 10 8.33 -12.39 -27.59
CA ILE A 10 8.89 -11.06 -27.40
C ILE A 10 7.83 -9.97 -27.53
N GLY A 11 7.04 -10.04 -28.61
CA GLY A 11 6.09 -9.01 -29.03
C GLY A 11 4.69 -9.16 -28.43
N GLY A 12 3.86 -8.14 -28.63
CA GLY A 12 2.46 -8.15 -28.18
C GLY A 12 2.27 -7.77 -26.71
N LYS A 13 1.00 -7.74 -26.28
CA LYS A 13 0.59 -7.33 -24.92
C LYS A 13 1.03 -8.34 -23.85
N GLU A 14 1.00 -9.63 -24.19
CA GLU A 14 1.49 -10.76 -23.38
C GLU A 14 2.96 -11.12 -23.72
N GLY A 15 3.65 -10.25 -24.46
CA GLY A 15 5.06 -10.41 -24.75
C GLY A 15 5.92 -10.08 -23.54
N ARG A 16 7.12 -10.66 -23.48
CA ARG A 16 8.08 -10.49 -22.36
C ARG A 16 8.34 -9.03 -22.00
N PHE A 17 8.42 -8.13 -22.97
CA PHE A 17 8.69 -6.72 -22.70
C PHE A 17 7.56 -6.05 -21.91
N ARG A 18 6.30 -6.23 -22.33
CA ARG A 18 5.16 -5.53 -21.73
C ARG A 18 4.66 -6.19 -20.44
N GLU A 19 4.73 -7.51 -20.36
CA GLU A 19 4.21 -8.25 -19.21
C GLU A 19 5.25 -8.41 -18.09
N THR A 20 6.54 -8.45 -18.42
CA THR A 20 7.60 -8.78 -17.46
C THR A 20 8.65 -7.69 -17.29
N LEU A 21 8.98 -6.90 -18.32
CA LEU A 21 10.06 -5.89 -18.18
C LEU A 21 9.53 -4.52 -17.78
N LEU A 22 8.46 -4.04 -18.42
CA LEU A 22 7.85 -2.73 -18.12
C LEU A 22 6.95 -2.75 -16.86
N GLY A 23 6.52 -3.93 -16.43
CA GLY A 23 5.73 -4.13 -15.23
C GLY A 23 5.95 -5.53 -14.68
N LYS A 24 5.87 -5.68 -13.35
CA LYS A 24 5.99 -6.97 -12.66
C LYS A 24 5.03 -7.01 -11.48
N ARG A 25 4.73 -8.22 -11.01
CA ARG A 25 4.17 -8.41 -9.68
C ARG A 25 5.23 -8.04 -8.65
N VAL A 26 4.82 -7.40 -7.57
CA VAL A 26 5.71 -6.89 -6.53
C VAL A 26 5.33 -7.49 -5.18
N ASP A 27 6.35 -7.81 -4.39
CA ASP A 27 6.18 -8.17 -2.98
C ASP A 27 5.76 -6.94 -2.16
N TYR A 28 5.39 -7.16 -0.89
CA TYR A 28 4.93 -6.10 0.02
C TYR A 28 3.80 -5.24 -0.58
N SER A 29 2.85 -5.93 -1.21
CA SER A 29 1.66 -5.31 -1.77
C SER A 29 0.39 -6.03 -1.35
N GLY A 30 -0.71 -5.27 -1.27
CA GLY A 30 -2.04 -5.76 -0.91
C GLY A 30 -3.10 -5.10 -1.77
N ARG A 31 -4.34 -5.56 -1.68
CA ARG A 31 -5.49 -4.96 -2.34
C ARG A 31 -6.75 -5.15 -1.50
N SER A 32 -7.57 -4.11 -1.40
CA SER A 32 -8.90 -4.22 -0.82
C SER A 32 -9.86 -3.18 -1.40
N VAL A 33 -11.15 -3.36 -1.09
CA VAL A 33 -12.21 -2.39 -1.36
C VAL A 33 -11.95 -1.11 -0.56
N ILE A 34 -12.25 0.04 -1.16
CA ILE A 34 -12.16 1.33 -0.46
C ILE A 34 -13.50 1.76 0.13
N VAL A 35 -13.43 2.45 1.25
CA VAL A 35 -14.57 3.12 1.90
C VAL A 35 -14.17 4.56 2.25
N VAL A 36 -15.16 5.42 2.42
CA VAL A 36 -14.90 6.83 2.76
C VAL A 36 -14.43 6.96 4.20
N GLY A 37 -13.32 7.68 4.41
CA GLY A 37 -12.78 8.02 5.73
C GLY A 37 -12.83 9.52 6.00
N PRO A 38 -14.00 10.09 6.37
CA PRO A 38 -14.17 11.53 6.51
C PRO A 38 -13.45 12.12 7.74
N SER A 39 -13.13 11.30 8.74
CA SER A 39 -12.39 11.70 9.94
C SER A 39 -10.87 11.69 9.78
N LEU A 40 -10.37 11.19 8.64
CA LEU A 40 -8.94 11.14 8.35
C LEU A 40 -8.43 12.55 8.03
N SER A 41 -7.18 12.84 8.38
CA SER A 41 -6.49 14.00 7.79
C SER A 41 -6.12 13.71 6.34
N LEU A 42 -5.95 14.75 5.52
CA LEU A 42 -5.65 14.59 4.08
C LEU A 42 -4.47 13.66 3.79
N HIS A 43 -3.45 13.67 4.66
CA HIS A 43 -2.22 12.88 4.56
C HIS A 43 -2.35 11.46 5.11
N GLN A 44 -3.52 11.04 5.59
CA GLN A 44 -3.75 9.76 6.26
C GLN A 44 -4.65 8.85 5.44
N CYS A 45 -4.47 7.54 5.62
CA CYS A 45 -5.38 6.52 5.11
C CYS A 45 -5.67 5.48 6.21
N GLY A 46 -6.86 4.87 6.20
CA GLY A 46 -7.13 3.72 7.07
C GLY A 46 -6.63 2.44 6.43
N LEU A 47 -5.72 1.74 7.09
CA LEU A 47 -5.18 0.46 6.65
C LEU A 47 -5.74 -0.68 7.52
N PRO A 48 -6.46 -1.66 6.94
CA PRO A 48 -6.94 -2.81 7.67
C PRO A 48 -5.83 -3.54 8.40
N ARG A 49 -6.10 -3.93 9.65
CA ARG A 49 -5.15 -4.66 10.49
C ARG A 49 -4.61 -5.93 9.81
N GLU A 50 -5.46 -6.71 9.17
CA GLU A 50 -5.06 -7.95 8.48
C GLU A 50 -4.04 -7.67 7.36
N ILE A 51 -4.27 -6.61 6.58
CA ILE A 51 -3.35 -6.19 5.51
C ILE A 51 -2.05 -5.65 6.10
N ALA A 52 -2.12 -4.85 7.16
CA ALA A 52 -0.94 -4.31 7.82
C ALA A 52 -0.04 -5.41 8.40
N ILE A 53 -0.60 -6.45 9.02
CA ILE A 53 0.18 -7.58 9.56
C ILE A 53 0.97 -8.28 8.46
N GLU A 54 0.36 -8.55 7.31
CA GLU A 54 1.04 -9.22 6.19
C GLU A 54 2.09 -8.31 5.53
N LEU A 55 1.76 -7.04 5.28
CA LEU A 55 2.70 -6.08 4.68
C LEU A 55 3.91 -5.84 5.58
N PHE A 56 3.72 -5.70 6.89
CA PHE A 56 4.77 -5.38 7.84
C PHE A 56 5.36 -6.61 8.54
N GLN A 57 5.05 -7.83 8.07
CA GLN A 57 5.41 -9.08 8.76
C GLN A 57 6.90 -9.17 9.11
N ALA A 58 7.79 -8.78 8.20
CA ALA A 58 9.24 -8.80 8.43
C ALA A 58 9.66 -7.86 9.57
N PHE A 59 9.07 -6.67 9.63
CA PHE A 59 9.32 -5.67 10.67
C PHE A 59 8.75 -6.11 12.02
N LEU A 60 7.55 -6.70 12.02
CA LEU A 60 6.94 -7.30 13.21
C LEU A 60 7.82 -8.39 13.81
N ILE A 61 8.28 -9.34 13.00
CA ILE A 61 9.15 -10.44 13.44
C ILE A 61 10.44 -9.90 14.05
N ARG A 62 11.06 -8.92 13.40
CA ARG A 62 12.29 -8.28 13.88
C ARG A 62 12.09 -7.68 15.27
N ASP A 63 10.99 -6.95 15.46
CA ASP A 63 10.77 -6.23 16.71
C ASP A 63 10.27 -7.15 17.83
N LEU A 64 9.51 -8.20 17.52
CA LEU A 64 9.17 -9.27 18.47
C LEU A 64 10.41 -9.98 19.03
N ILE A 65 11.42 -10.24 18.19
CA ILE A 65 12.68 -10.84 18.62
C ILE A 65 13.52 -9.84 19.42
N ARG A 66 13.65 -8.59 18.94
CA ARG A 66 14.42 -7.54 19.62
C ARG A 66 13.88 -7.23 21.01
N LYS A 67 12.56 -7.26 21.20
CA LYS A 67 11.90 -7.02 22.48
C LYS A 67 11.75 -8.30 23.34
N HIS A 68 12.36 -9.40 22.93
CA HIS A 68 12.34 -10.69 23.64
C HIS A 68 10.94 -11.32 23.83
N PHE A 69 9.96 -10.96 23.00
CA PHE A 69 8.64 -11.60 23.01
C PHE A 69 8.62 -12.95 22.26
N ALA A 70 9.56 -13.12 21.32
CA ALA A 70 9.83 -14.35 20.58
C ALA A 70 11.32 -14.72 20.66
N SER A 71 11.62 -16.02 20.73
CA SER A 71 13.00 -16.52 20.80
C SER A 71 13.68 -16.62 19.42
N ASN A 72 12.91 -16.84 18.36
CA ASN A 72 13.41 -16.96 16.99
C ASN A 72 12.32 -16.61 15.96
N ILE A 73 12.71 -16.57 14.69
CA ILE A 73 11.83 -16.22 13.56
C ILE A 73 10.65 -17.17 13.44
N ALA A 74 10.83 -18.48 13.66
CA ALA A 74 9.77 -19.46 13.53
C ALA A 74 8.70 -19.27 14.61
N THR A 75 9.12 -19.05 15.87
CA THR A 75 8.22 -18.75 16.98
C THR A 75 7.49 -17.43 16.77
N ALA A 76 8.17 -16.38 16.29
CA ALA A 76 7.53 -15.10 15.97
C ALA A 76 6.47 -15.23 14.87
N LYS A 77 6.77 -15.96 13.78
CA LYS A 77 5.80 -16.24 12.71
C LYS A 77 4.60 -17.02 13.22
N ARG A 78 4.82 -18.02 14.09
CA ARG A 78 3.74 -18.80 14.69
C ARG A 78 2.85 -17.92 15.57
N GLN A 79 3.45 -17.10 16.45
CA GLN A 79 2.71 -16.18 17.33
C GLN A 79 1.81 -15.23 16.54
N ILE A 80 2.33 -14.65 15.44
CA ILE A 80 1.54 -13.77 14.56
C ILE A 80 0.37 -14.55 13.92
N LYS A 81 0.63 -15.76 13.39
CA LYS A 81 -0.36 -16.55 12.66
C LYS A 81 -1.47 -17.11 13.57
N GLU A 82 -1.10 -17.62 14.74
CA GLU A 82 -2.03 -18.23 15.70
C GLU A 82 -2.71 -17.19 16.60
N ARG A 83 -2.40 -15.89 16.40
CA ARG A 83 -2.87 -14.78 17.24
C ARG A 83 -2.51 -14.97 18.72
N GLU A 84 -1.43 -15.70 19.00
CA GLU A 84 -0.87 -15.75 20.36
C GLU A 84 -0.39 -14.34 20.71
N LYS A 85 -0.74 -13.84 21.91
CA LYS A 85 -0.34 -12.51 22.38
C LYS A 85 -0.79 -11.38 21.43
N GLU A 86 -2.03 -11.46 20.95
CA GLU A 86 -2.63 -10.52 20.00
C GLU A 86 -2.42 -9.04 20.37
N LEU A 87 -2.52 -8.69 21.66
CA LEU A 87 -2.30 -7.33 22.17
C LEU A 87 -0.86 -6.85 21.94
N ILE A 88 0.14 -7.70 22.20
CA ILE A 88 1.56 -7.35 22.02
C ILE A 88 1.87 -7.17 20.53
N VAL A 89 1.35 -8.06 19.68
CA VAL A 89 1.52 -7.94 18.23
C VAL A 89 0.89 -6.64 17.72
N TRP A 90 -0.27 -6.26 18.27
CA TRP A 90 -0.94 -5.02 17.92
C TRP A 90 -0.15 -3.77 18.33
N GLU A 91 0.37 -3.72 19.56
CA GLU A 91 1.20 -2.61 20.04
C GLU A 91 2.46 -2.45 19.17
N ILE A 92 3.13 -3.55 18.85
CA ILE A 92 4.32 -3.51 17.98
C ILE A 92 3.94 -3.09 16.57
N LEU A 93 2.79 -3.55 16.04
CA LEU A 93 2.32 -3.13 14.73
C LEU A 93 2.07 -1.62 14.68
N GLN A 94 1.43 -1.06 15.70
CA GLN A 94 1.19 0.39 15.78
C GLN A 94 2.50 1.17 15.74
N GLU A 95 3.52 0.74 16.49
CA GLU A 95 4.84 1.37 16.50
C GLU A 95 5.56 1.26 15.15
N VAL A 96 5.53 0.09 14.52
CA VAL A 96 6.17 -0.15 13.20
C VAL A 96 5.51 0.68 12.09
N VAL A 97 4.19 0.82 12.14
CA VAL A 97 3.39 1.54 11.15
C VAL A 97 3.50 3.05 11.33
N GLN A 98 3.70 3.51 12.57
CA GLN A 98 3.89 4.92 12.88
C GLN A 98 5.15 5.44 12.20
N GLY A 99 5.00 6.45 11.35
CA GLY A 99 6.14 7.01 10.63
C GLY A 99 6.62 6.18 9.46
N HIS A 100 5.91 5.13 9.03
CA HIS A 100 6.19 4.39 7.80
C HIS A 100 5.09 4.66 6.75
N PRO A 101 5.37 5.41 5.66
CA PRO A 101 4.35 5.75 4.68
C PRO A 101 3.98 4.55 3.80
N VAL A 102 2.75 4.52 3.29
CA VAL A 102 2.30 3.52 2.30
C VAL A 102 1.82 4.22 1.03
N LEU A 103 1.95 3.56 -0.11
CA LEU A 103 1.45 4.06 -1.39
C LEU A 103 0.11 3.41 -1.70
N LEU A 104 -0.91 4.21 -2.01
CA LEU A 104 -2.18 3.73 -2.53
C LEU A 104 -2.26 3.98 -4.03
N ASN A 105 -2.74 2.98 -4.78
CA ASN A 105 -2.90 3.03 -6.22
C ASN A 105 -4.29 2.56 -6.64
N ARG A 106 -4.98 3.34 -7.49
CA ARG A 106 -6.21 2.91 -8.16
C ARG A 106 -5.93 2.69 -9.65
N ALA A 107 -6.31 1.51 -10.15
CA ALA A 107 -6.26 1.22 -11.58
C ALA A 107 -7.57 1.67 -12.26
N PRO A 108 -7.53 2.21 -13.49
CA PRO A 108 -6.34 2.52 -14.28
C PRO A 108 -5.60 3.78 -13.80
N THR A 109 -4.27 3.74 -13.76
CA THR A 109 -3.43 4.89 -13.42
C THR A 109 -3.27 5.81 -14.64
N LEU A 110 -4.11 6.85 -14.75
CA LEU A 110 -4.12 7.76 -15.91
C LEU A 110 -3.06 8.86 -15.83
N HIS A 111 -2.66 9.24 -14.63
CA HIS A 111 -1.68 10.29 -14.36
C HIS A 111 -1.01 10.05 -13.01
N ARG A 112 0.01 10.85 -12.68
CA ARG A 112 0.82 10.66 -11.46
C ARG A 112 0.02 10.57 -10.16
N LEU A 113 -1.08 11.33 -10.03
CA LEU A 113 -1.93 11.34 -8.83
C LEU A 113 -2.77 10.07 -8.65
N GLY A 114 -2.75 9.14 -9.62
CA GLY A 114 -3.32 7.80 -9.45
C GLY A 114 -2.50 6.92 -8.51
N ILE A 115 -1.34 7.40 -8.04
CA ILE A 115 -0.56 6.82 -6.94
C ILE A 115 -0.16 7.95 -5.99
N LEU A 116 -0.56 7.86 -4.71
CA LEU A 116 -0.16 8.82 -3.68
C LEU A 116 0.28 8.10 -2.41
N ALA A 117 1.11 8.78 -1.63
CA ALA A 117 1.59 8.32 -0.33
C ALA A 117 0.72 8.86 0.81
N PHE A 118 0.52 8.01 1.82
CA PHE A 118 -0.25 8.31 3.02
C PHE A 118 0.44 7.77 4.26
N GLN A 119 0.20 8.40 5.40
CA GLN A 119 0.47 7.83 6.71
C GLN A 119 -0.68 6.86 7.04
N PRO A 120 -0.41 5.54 7.14
CA PRO A 120 -1.43 4.58 7.55
C PRO A 120 -1.84 4.79 9.01
N ILE A 121 -3.15 4.73 9.25
CA ILE A 121 -3.77 4.53 10.56
C ILE A 121 -4.40 3.15 10.54
N LEU A 122 -4.12 2.34 11.54
CA LEU A 122 -4.73 1.01 11.61
C LEU A 122 -6.22 1.12 11.95
N VAL A 123 -7.04 0.43 11.16
CA VAL A 123 -8.50 0.40 11.32
C VAL A 123 -9.00 -1.02 11.45
N GLU A 124 -10.14 -1.14 12.13
CA GLU A 124 -10.91 -2.38 12.20
C GLU A 124 -11.62 -2.66 10.87
N GLY A 125 -11.87 -3.95 10.60
CA GLY A 125 -12.50 -4.41 9.37
C GLY A 125 -11.49 -4.70 8.25
N ARG A 126 -12.00 -4.79 7.01
CA ARG A 126 -11.23 -5.26 5.84
C ARG A 126 -11.05 -4.22 4.73
N ALA A 127 -11.73 -3.08 4.82
CA ALA A 127 -11.72 -2.06 3.78
C ALA A 127 -10.67 -0.96 4.05
N ILE A 128 -10.06 -0.45 2.99
CA ILE A 128 -9.13 0.69 3.07
C ILE A 128 -9.94 1.97 3.17
N TYR A 129 -9.66 2.82 4.16
CA TYR A 129 -10.36 4.10 4.28
C TYR A 129 -9.59 5.16 3.51
N LEU A 130 -10.26 5.79 2.56
CA LEU A 130 -9.70 6.83 1.70
C LEU A 130 -10.29 8.20 2.08
N HIS A 131 -9.43 9.22 2.10
CA HIS A 131 -9.87 10.58 2.33
C HIS A 131 -10.71 11.11 1.16
N PRO A 132 -11.89 11.73 1.38
CA PRO A 132 -12.79 12.14 0.29
C PRO A 132 -12.15 13.11 -0.72
N LEU A 133 -11.34 14.07 -0.26
CA LEU A 133 -10.69 15.05 -1.15
C LEU A 133 -9.68 14.46 -2.14
N VAL A 134 -9.16 13.24 -1.93
CA VAL A 134 -8.24 12.64 -2.91
C VAL A 134 -8.97 11.80 -3.96
N CYS A 135 -10.27 11.51 -3.78
CA CYS A 135 -11.06 10.67 -4.68
C CYS A 135 -11.01 11.18 -6.12
N LYS A 136 -11.13 12.50 -6.34
CA LYS A 136 -11.04 13.10 -7.68
C LYS A 136 -9.71 12.80 -8.37
N GLY A 137 -8.59 12.86 -7.63
CA GLY A 137 -7.27 12.52 -8.14
C GLY A 137 -7.11 11.03 -8.50
N PHE A 138 -7.78 10.14 -7.79
CA PHE A 138 -7.83 8.73 -8.15
C PHE A 138 -8.93 8.39 -9.18
N ASN A 139 -9.81 9.34 -9.49
CA ASN A 139 -11.10 9.12 -10.15
C ASN A 139 -11.98 8.08 -9.41
N ALA A 140 -11.81 7.95 -8.09
CA ALA A 140 -12.38 6.91 -7.26
C ALA A 140 -13.81 7.23 -6.80
N ASP A 141 -14.65 6.22 -6.75
CA ASP A 141 -15.95 6.23 -6.07
C ASP A 141 -15.99 5.11 -5.01
N PHE A 142 -17.17 4.84 -4.45
CA PHE A 142 -17.33 3.87 -3.36
C PHE A 142 -18.40 2.82 -3.69
N ASP A 143 -18.55 2.46 -4.97
CA ASP A 143 -19.54 1.48 -5.44
C ASP A 143 -19.03 0.02 -5.46
N GLY A 144 -17.78 -0.18 -5.03
CA GLY A 144 -17.07 -1.45 -5.13
C GLY A 144 -15.61 -1.31 -5.56
N ASP A 145 -15.18 -0.08 -5.87
CA ASP A 145 -13.81 0.29 -6.19
C ASP A 145 -12.78 -0.32 -5.21
N GLN A 146 -11.64 -0.74 -5.76
CA GLN A 146 -10.54 -1.33 -5.03
C GLN A 146 -9.24 -0.57 -5.26
N MET A 147 -8.42 -0.48 -4.23
CA MET A 147 -7.09 0.09 -4.33
C MET A 147 -6.03 -0.93 -3.92
N ALA A 148 -4.90 -0.88 -4.64
CA ALA A 148 -3.69 -1.58 -4.24
C ALA A 148 -2.93 -0.72 -3.23
N VAL A 149 -2.26 -1.38 -2.29
CA VAL A 149 -1.33 -0.77 -1.34
C VAL A 149 0.07 -1.33 -1.56
N HIS A 150 1.08 -0.48 -1.46
CA HIS A 150 2.49 -0.86 -1.59
C HIS A 150 3.30 -0.27 -0.44
N LEU A 151 4.24 -1.04 0.10
CA LEU A 151 5.12 -0.61 1.18
C LEU A 151 6.52 -0.23 0.66
N PRO A 152 6.93 1.05 0.70
CA PRO A 152 8.30 1.48 0.43
C PRO A 152 9.25 0.91 1.50
N LEU A 153 10.30 0.19 1.10
CA LEU A 153 11.17 -0.50 2.06
C LEU A 153 12.41 0.31 2.46
N SER A 154 13.18 0.78 1.47
CA SER A 154 14.43 1.51 1.71
C SER A 154 14.18 2.91 2.27
N LEU A 155 15.19 3.50 2.90
CA LEU A 155 15.08 4.86 3.43
C LEU A 155 14.87 5.89 2.31
N GLU A 156 15.50 5.67 1.16
CA GLU A 156 15.34 6.48 -0.04
C GLU A 156 13.90 6.42 -0.55
N ALA A 157 13.34 5.21 -0.68
CA ALA A 157 11.95 5.05 -1.14
C ALA A 157 10.94 5.67 -0.16
N GLN A 158 11.20 5.57 1.15
CA GLN A 158 10.37 6.23 2.17
C GLN A 158 10.50 7.76 2.12
N ALA A 159 11.70 8.28 1.87
CA ALA A 159 11.95 9.71 1.72
C ALA A 159 11.28 10.28 0.46
N GLU A 160 11.39 9.58 -0.68
CA GLU A 160 10.71 9.95 -1.92
C GLU A 160 9.19 9.93 -1.75
N ALA A 161 8.65 8.89 -1.09
CA ALA A 161 7.22 8.84 -0.79
C ALA A 161 6.80 10.09 0.00
N ARG A 162 7.54 10.45 1.06
CA ARG A 162 7.28 11.60 1.94
C ARG A 162 7.35 12.95 1.22
N LEU A 163 8.42 13.17 0.46
CA LEU A 163 8.70 14.47 -0.13
C LEU A 163 7.92 14.69 -1.43
N LEU A 164 7.79 13.66 -2.25
CA LEU A 164 7.30 13.80 -3.62
C LEU A 164 5.86 13.31 -3.78
N MET A 165 5.44 12.29 -3.03
CA MET A 165 4.19 11.56 -3.30
C MET A 165 3.09 11.76 -2.26
N PHE A 166 3.35 12.41 -1.13
CA PHE A 166 2.33 12.60 -0.10
C PHE A 166 1.12 13.37 -0.65
N SER A 167 -0.08 12.96 -0.25
CA SER A 167 -1.33 13.56 -0.74
C SER A 167 -1.43 15.06 -0.44
N HIS A 168 -1.00 15.51 0.74
CA HIS A 168 -1.08 16.92 1.13
C HIS A 168 -0.09 17.84 0.39
N THR A 169 0.94 17.29 -0.26
CA THR A 169 1.87 18.08 -1.08
C THR A 169 1.46 18.12 -2.56
N ASN A 170 0.49 17.29 -2.95
CA ASN A 170 0.05 17.10 -4.33
C ASN A 170 -1.38 17.61 -4.56
N LEU A 171 -1.63 18.88 -4.26
CA LEU A 171 -2.97 19.50 -4.25
C LEU A 171 -3.43 20.05 -5.62
N LEU A 172 -2.49 20.27 -6.54
CA LEU A 172 -2.75 20.89 -7.85
C LEU A 172 -2.66 19.87 -8.97
N SER A 173 -3.52 20.01 -9.96
CA SER A 173 -3.47 19.25 -11.19
C SER A 173 -2.18 19.57 -11.96
N PRO A 174 -1.36 18.57 -12.31
CA PRO A 174 -0.14 18.81 -13.09
C PRO A 174 -0.42 19.26 -14.53
N ALA A 175 -1.64 19.08 -15.03
CA ALA A 175 -2.00 19.43 -16.41
C ALA A 175 -2.37 20.91 -16.58
N ILE A 176 -3.14 21.46 -15.63
CA ILE A 176 -3.75 22.79 -15.75
C ILE A 176 -3.44 23.73 -14.56
N GLY A 177 -2.86 23.22 -13.48
CA GLY A 177 -2.54 24.01 -12.29
C GLY A 177 -3.72 24.23 -11.32
N ASP A 178 -4.94 23.83 -11.68
CA ASP A 178 -6.12 23.98 -10.82
C ASP A 178 -6.12 23.02 -9.61
N PRO A 179 -6.82 23.38 -8.52
CA PRO A 179 -7.01 22.49 -7.38
C PRO A 179 -7.69 21.17 -7.78
N ILE A 180 -7.08 20.04 -7.40
CA ILE A 180 -7.66 18.70 -7.62
C ILE A 180 -8.30 18.12 -6.36
N CYS A 181 -7.83 18.54 -5.18
CA CYS A 181 -8.41 18.18 -3.90
C CYS A 181 -9.50 19.18 -3.50
N VAL A 182 -10.73 18.94 -3.98
CA VAL A 182 -11.91 19.78 -3.75
C VAL A 182 -13.07 18.90 -3.31
#